data_AF-A0A1F4CUV8-F1
#
_entry.id   AF-A0A1F4CUV8-F1
#
_cell.length_a   1.000
_cell.length_b   1.000
_cell.length_c   1.000
_cell.angle_alpha   90.00
_cell.angle_beta   90.00
_cell.angle_gamma   90.00
#
_symmetry.space_group_name_H-M   'P 1'
#
loop_
_entity.id
_entity.type
_entity.pdbx_description
1 polymer ?
#
loop_
_entity_poly.entity_id
_entity_poly.type
_entity_poly.pdbx_seq_one_letter_code
_entity_poly.pdbx_strand_id
1 'polypeptide(L)' 'MRTTLDIADDVLQAAKERARREKKTTGEVISELARRSLTAPPETPAARAPKALYGFRPFPKRGGIVTNERVDKLREDDVY' A
#
# COMPACT_ATOMS: atom_id res chain seq x y z
N MET A 1 -16.25 -14.27 -8.19
CA MET A 1 -16.36 -15.64 -7.64
C MET A 1 -16.31 -15.56 -6.13
N ARG A 2 -16.99 -16.46 -5.42
CA ARG A 2 -16.92 -16.52 -3.95
C ARG A 2 -15.87 -17.56 -3.57
N THR A 3 -14.77 -17.10 -3.00
CA THR A 3 -13.63 -17.92 -2.59
C THR A 3 -13.22 -17.51 -1.18
N THR A 4 -12.80 -18.47 -0.36
CA THR A 4 -12.22 -18.21 0.96
C THR A 4 -10.71 -18.19 0.81
N LEU A 5 -10.06 -17.15 1.32
CA LEU A 5 -8.62 -16.88 1.18
C LEU A 5 -8.12 -16.36 2.53
N ASP A 6 -6.98 -16.84 2.99
CA ASP A 6 -6.30 -16.25 4.15
C ASP A 6 -5.50 -15.02 3.68
N ILE A 7 -5.70 -13.88 4.34
CA ILE A 7 -5.09 -12.59 3.97
C ILE A 7 -4.54 -11.96 5.25
N ALA A 8 -3.35 -11.34 5.16
CA ALA A 8 -2.79 -10.60 6.28
C ALA A 8 -3.70 -9.43 6.71
N ASP A 9 -3.76 -9.16 8.01
CA ASP A 9 -4.67 -8.15 8.58
C ASP A 9 -4.42 -6.74 8.03
N ASP A 10 -3.15 -6.37 7.82
CA ASP A 10 -2.75 -5.09 7.25
C ASP A 10 -3.21 -4.91 5.80
N VAL A 11 -3.16 -5.98 5.01
CA VAL A 11 -3.66 -6.02 3.63
C VAL A 11 -5.19 -5.91 3.61
N LEU A 12 -5.89 -6.63 4.48
CA LEU A 12 -7.35 -6.55 4.58
C LEU A 12 -7.80 -5.13 4.96
N GLN A 13 -7.12 -4.52 5.92
CA GLN A 13 -7.39 -3.16 6.34
C GLN A 13 -7.15 -2.15 5.21
N ALA A 14 -5.99 -2.23 4.55
CA ALA A 14 -5.67 -1.38 3.40
C ALA A 14 -6.71 -1.54 2.25
N ALA A 15 -7.16 -2.77 2.00
CA ALA A 15 -8.18 -3.03 0.99
C ALA A 15 -9.54 -2.43 1.37
N LYS A 16 -9.94 -2.48 2.65
CA LYS A 16 -11.17 -1.83 3.14
C LYS A 16 -11.12 -0.30 3.03
N GLU A 17 -10.02 0.32 3.42
CA GLU A 17 -9.82 1.77 3.26
C GLU A 17 -9.94 2.19 1.79
N ARG A 18 -9.27 1.45 0.90
CA ARG A 18 -9.29 1.70 -0.54
C ARG A 18 -10.67 1.47 -1.15
N ALA A 19 -11.37 0.41 -0.75
CA ALA A 19 -12.74 0.11 -1.16
C ALA A 19 -13.70 1.25 -0.79
N ARG A 20 -13.57 1.81 0.43
CA ARG A 20 -14.36 2.97 0.87
C ARG A 20 -14.10 4.21 0.02
N ARG A 21 -12.85 4.47 -0.36
CA ARG A 21 -12.46 5.61 -1.22
C ARG A 21 -12.97 5.46 -2.66
N GLU A 22 -12.87 4.25 -3.21
CA GLU A 22 -13.25 3.96 -4.61
C GLU A 22 -14.75 3.60 -4.76
N LYS A 23 -15.52 3.53 -3.67
CA LYS A 23 -16.92 3.07 -3.64
C LYS A 23 -17.12 1.67 -4.28
N LYS A 24 -16.15 0.78 -4.07
CA LYS A 24 -16.17 -0.62 -4.54
C LYS A 24 -16.26 -1.57 -3.35
N THR A 25 -16.55 -2.84 -3.61
CA THR A 25 -16.44 -3.88 -2.57
C THR A 25 -14.98 -4.24 -2.32
N THR A 26 -14.66 -4.71 -1.10
CA THR A 26 -13.30 -5.18 -0.75
C THR A 26 -12.83 -6.29 -1.68
N GLY A 27 -13.72 -7.21 -2.06
CA GLY A 27 -13.40 -8.31 -2.98
C GLY A 27 -13.05 -7.83 -4.39
N GLU A 28 -13.73 -6.81 -4.91
CA GLU A 28 -13.40 -6.20 -6.21
C GLU A 28 -12.03 -5.53 -6.18
N VAL A 29 -11.72 -4.76 -5.13
CA VAL A 29 -10.42 -4.10 -4.97
C VAL A 29 -9.29 -5.13 -4.90
N ILE A 30 -9.45 -6.19 -4.12
CA ILE A 30 -8.45 -7.28 -4.02
C ILE A 30 -8.30 -8.00 -5.36
N SER A 31 -9.41 -8.27 -6.06
CA SER A 31 -9.38 -8.92 -7.37
C SER A 31 -8.68 -8.07 -8.43
N GLU A 32 -8.90 -6.76 -8.40
CA GLU A 32 -8.24 -5.81 -9.29
C GLU A 32 -6.74 -5.70 -8.99
N LEU A 33 -6.36 -5.63 -7.71
CA LEU A 33 -4.96 -5.64 -7.27
C LEU A 33 -4.25 -6.92 -7.71
N ALA A 34 -4.85 -8.08 -7.45
CA ALA A 34 -4.30 -9.38 -7.85
C ALA A 34 -4.12 -9.46 -9.37
N ARG A 35 -5.11 -9.02 -10.16
CA ARG A 35 -4.99 -8.95 -11.63
C ARG A 35 -3.82 -8.08 -12.05
N ARG A 36 -3.72 -6.86 -11.53
CA ARG A 36 -2.61 -5.94 -11.85
C ARG A 36 -1.27 -6.58 -11.55
N SER A 37 -1.09 -7.22 -10.39
CA SER A 37 0.15 -7.89 -10.01
C SER A 37 0.49 -9.10 -10.90
N LEU A 38 -0.51 -9.87 -11.34
CA LEU A 38 -0.31 -11.03 -12.21
C LEU A 38 -0.03 -10.64 -13.67
N THR A 39 -0.54 -9.50 -14.13
CA THR A 39 -0.33 -9.00 -15.50
C THR A 39 0.82 -8.00 -15.62
N ALA A 40 1.28 -7.43 -14.52
CA ALA A 40 2.38 -6.48 -14.54
C ALA A 40 3.69 -7.22 -14.87
N PRO A 41 4.49 -6.72 -15.82
CA PRO A 41 5.86 -7.18 -15.95
C PRO A 41 6.58 -6.97 -14.62
N PRO A 42 7.51 -7.86 -14.22
CA PRO A 42 8.21 -7.75 -12.95
C PRO A 42 8.80 -6.34 -12.84
N GLU A 43 8.39 -5.59 -11.81
CA GLU A 43 8.96 -4.28 -11.55
C GLU A 43 10.46 -4.48 -11.34
N THR A 44 11.25 -4.05 -12.33
CA THR A 44 12.66 -3.79 -12.07
C THR A 44 12.69 -2.74 -10.96
N PRO A 45 13.45 -2.92 -9.87
CA PRO A 45 13.48 -1.98 -8.77
C PRO A 45 14.05 -0.65 -9.28
N ALA A 46 13.18 0.20 -9.80
CA ALA A 46 13.52 1.52 -10.27
C ALA A 46 13.58 2.44 -9.06
N ALA A 47 14.64 2.29 -8.27
CA ALA A 47 15.26 3.46 -7.67
C ALA A 47 16.03 4.22 -8.77
N ARG A 48 15.31 4.64 -9.82
CA ARG A 48 15.77 5.65 -10.78
C ARG A 48 15.04 6.95 -10.51
N ALA A 49 14.97 7.34 -9.24
CA ALA A 49 14.91 8.76 -8.96
C ALA A 49 16.24 9.33 -9.48
N PRO A 50 16.24 10.41 -10.29
CA PRO A 50 17.49 11.11 -10.58
C PRO A 50 18.15 11.43 -9.24
N LYS A 51 19.48 11.28 -9.18
CA LYS A 51 20.29 11.51 -7.96
C LYS A 51 19.83 12.82 -7.35
N ALA A 52 19.11 12.73 -6.22
CA ALA A 52 18.53 13.89 -5.56
C ALA A 52 19.66 14.86 -5.19
N LEU A 53 19.83 15.94 -5.96
CA LEU A 53 20.68 17.08 -5.64
C LEU A 53 19.99 17.99 -4.61
N TYR A 54 19.35 17.40 -3.59
CA TYR A 54 18.63 18.14 -2.55
C TYR A 54 19.44 18.28 -1.24
N GLY A 55 20.73 17.90 -1.25
CA GLY A 55 21.60 18.00 -0.07
C GLY A 55 21.38 16.91 1.00
N PHE A 56 20.44 15.99 0.80
CA PHE A 56 20.24 14.82 1.67
C PHE A 56 19.97 13.55 0.86
N ARG A 57 20.35 12.40 1.42
CA ARG A 57 20.12 11.08 0.82
C ARG A 57 18.74 10.57 1.30
N PRO A 58 17.77 10.33 0.41
CA PRO A 58 16.49 9.73 0.80
C PRO A 58 16.72 8.38 1.49
N PHE A 59 15.91 8.07 2.49
CA PHE A 59 15.95 6.76 3.12
C PHE A 59 15.60 5.67 2.09
N PRO A 60 16.29 4.51 2.14
CA PRO A 60 15.89 3.37 1.32
C PRO A 60 14.45 2.96 1.65
N LYS A 61 13.71 2.41 0.67
CA LYS A 61 12.38 1.85 0.93
C LYS A 61 12.48 0.79 2.04
N ARG A 62 11.74 0.98 3.13
CA ARG A 62 11.73 0.08 4.31
C ARG A 62 10.68 -1.05 4.25
N GLY A 63 9.96 -1.19 3.12
CA GLY A 63 9.13 -2.37 2.84
C GLY A 63 7.81 -2.51 3.62
N GLY A 64 7.34 -1.46 4.31
CA GLY A 64 6.07 -1.51 5.06
C GLY A 64 4.88 -0.90 4.32
N ILE A 65 3.69 -1.48 4.51
CA ILE A 65 2.42 -0.88 4.09
C ILE A 65 2.13 0.33 4.99
N VAL A 66 1.82 1.47 4.37
CA VAL A 66 1.38 2.70 5.06
C VAL A 66 -0.13 2.80 4.89
N THR A 67 -0.87 2.59 5.98
CA THR A 67 -2.34 2.74 6.05
C THR A 67 -2.70 4.09 6.66
N ASN A 68 -3.93 4.58 6.43
CA ASN A 68 -4.36 5.83 7.04
C ASN A 68 -4.45 5.70 8.56
N GLU A 69 -5.02 4.61 9.07
CA GLU A 69 -5.06 4.38 10.52
C GLU A 69 -3.67 4.38 11.16
N ARG A 70 -2.63 3.88 10.47
CA ARG A 70 -1.25 3.94 10.98
C ARG A 70 -0.75 5.39 11.04
N VAL A 71 -1.10 6.21 10.07
CA VAL A 71 -0.75 7.64 10.05
C VAL A 71 -1.50 8.38 11.16
N ASP A 72 -2.77 8.07 11.36
CA ASP A 72 -3.59 8.75 12.37
C ASP A 72 -3.13 8.40 13.79
N LYS A 73 -2.78 7.13 14.07
CA LYS A 73 -2.13 6.74 15.33
C LYS A 73 -0.84 7.53 15.59
N LEU A 74 0.02 7.66 14.59
CA LEU A 74 1.26 8.44 14.72
C LEU A 74 0.99 9.92 15.04
N ARG A 75 -0.08 10.51 14.49
CA ARG A 75 -0.48 11.89 14.79
C ARG A 75 -0.98 12.07 16.21
N GLU A 76 -1.71 11.07 16.72
CA GLU A 76 -2.21 11.06 18.10
C GLU A 76 -1.06 10.85 19.10
N ASP A 77 -0.10 9.99 18.76
CA ASP A 77 1.06 9.66 19.60
C ASP A 77 2.10 10.81 19.67
N ASP A 78 2.26 11.61 18.60
CA ASP A 78 3.20 12.74 18.52
C ASP A 78 2.65 14.05 19.12
N VAL A 79 1.51 14.03 19.84
CA VAL A 79 1.03 15.21 20.59
C VAL A 79 1.84 15.34 21.89
N TYR A 80 2.99 16.01 21.82
CA TYR A 80 3.78 16.44 22.98
C TYR A 80 4.16 17.91 22.88
#